data_AF-A0A838G7P1-F1
#
_entry.id   AF-A0A838G7P1-F1
#
_cell.length_a   1.000
_cell.length_b   1.000
_cell.length_c   1.000
_cell.angle_alpha   90.00
_cell.angle_beta   90.00
_cell.angle_gamma   90.00
#
_symmetry.space_group_name_H-M   'P 1'
#
loop_
_entity.id
_entity.type
_entity.pdbx_description
1 polymer ?
#
loop_
_entity_poly.entity_id
_entity_poly.type
_entity_poly.pdbx_seq_one_letter_code
_entity_poly.pdbx_strand_id
1 'polypeptide(L)'
;MSTGVRSPGRARLPERTLRQDRWWLYPAVTFTVFTAFIVYATWRAFSGSNYYSTPYLSPFYSPCLTSDCVEGSSDFGQPFSFWQLSPALIILIFPLGFRMSCYYYRKAYYRSFWL
;
A
#
# COMPACT_ATOMS: atom_id res chain seq x y z
N MET A 1 37.14 -13.56 -30.14
CA MET A 1 37.32 -12.84 -28.86
C MET A 1 36.14 -13.17 -27.96
N SER A 2 36.37 -13.70 -26.77
CA SER A 2 35.33 -14.04 -25.80
C SER A 2 34.76 -12.74 -25.20
N THR A 3 33.51 -12.41 -25.49
CA THR A 3 32.78 -11.32 -24.86
C THR A 3 31.89 -11.90 -23.76
N GLY A 4 32.05 -11.40 -22.53
CA GLY A 4 31.26 -11.85 -21.38
C GLY A 4 32.01 -11.74 -20.06
N VAL A 5 31.40 -12.25 -18.98
CA VAL A 5 31.89 -12.18 -17.60
C VAL A 5 33.27 -12.86 -17.42
N ARG A 6 33.70 -13.67 -18.39
CA ARG A 6 34.95 -14.46 -18.38
C ARG A 6 36.03 -13.91 -19.33
N SER A 7 35.87 -12.71 -19.87
CA SER A 7 36.86 -12.08 -20.75
C SER A 7 38.17 -11.76 -20.00
N PRO A 8 39.35 -12.09 -20.55
CA PRO A 8 40.64 -11.70 -19.99
C PRO A 8 40.81 -10.18 -20.14
N GLY A 9 40.78 -9.46 -19.01
CA GLY A 9 40.95 -8.00 -18.97
C GLY A 9 40.12 -7.26 -17.91
N ARG A 10 39.15 -7.91 -17.25
CA ARG A 10 38.41 -7.28 -16.13
C ARG A 10 39.17 -7.42 -14.82
N ALA A 11 39.32 -6.31 -14.08
CA ALA A 11 39.86 -6.31 -12.72
C ALA A 11 39.02 -7.21 -11.80
N ARG A 12 39.69 -8.14 -11.10
CA ARG A 12 39.05 -8.97 -10.06
C ARG A 12 38.97 -8.14 -8.78
N LEU A 13 37.78 -7.57 -8.54
CA LEU A 13 37.47 -6.89 -7.28
C LEU A 13 36.93 -7.94 -6.29
N PRO A 14 37.49 -8.06 -5.07
CA PRO A 14 36.96 -8.96 -4.06
C PRO A 14 35.62 -8.46 -3.49
N GLU A 15 35.31 -7.17 -3.60
CA GLU A 15 34.08 -6.58 -3.09
C GLU A 15 32.88 -6.80 -4.03
N ARG A 16 31.70 -7.13 -3.46
CA ARG A 16 30.46 -7.32 -4.22
C ARG A 16 29.94 -6.04 -4.89
N THR A 17 30.17 -4.87 -4.29
CA THR A 17 29.72 -3.58 -4.83
C THR A 17 30.73 -2.49 -4.47
N LEU A 18 31.05 -1.59 -5.41
CA LEU A 18 31.91 -0.42 -5.18
C LEU A 18 31.12 0.85 -4.82
N ARG A 19 29.84 0.70 -4.45
CA ARG A 19 29.00 1.84 -4.06
C ARG A 19 29.49 2.45 -2.75
N GLN A 20 29.73 3.75 -2.77
CA GLN A 20 30.04 4.57 -1.59
C GLN A 20 28.81 5.37 -1.10
N ASP A 21 27.72 5.40 -1.88
CA ASP A 21 26.49 6.11 -1.56
C ASP A 21 25.59 5.33 -0.60
N ARG A 22 24.70 6.04 0.10
CA ARG A 22 23.68 5.45 1.01
C ARG A 22 22.51 4.87 0.22
N TRP A 23 22.80 3.94 -0.69
CA TRP A 23 21.81 3.34 -1.60
C TRP A 23 20.70 2.58 -0.87
N TRP A 24 20.96 2.11 0.35
CA TRP A 24 19.99 1.44 1.22
C TRP A 24 18.97 2.40 1.86
N LEU A 25 19.19 3.72 1.83
CA LEU A 25 18.30 4.67 2.48
C LEU A 25 16.94 4.74 1.79
N TYR A 26 16.93 4.87 0.47
CA TYR A 26 15.71 4.89 -0.35
C TYR A 26 14.75 3.71 -0.08
N PRO A 27 15.21 2.45 -0.16
CA PRO A 27 14.35 1.30 0.09
C PRO A 27 13.93 1.18 1.56
N ALA A 28 14.80 1.52 2.51
CA ALA A 28 14.47 1.50 3.93
C ALA A 28 13.35 2.50 4.26
N VAL A 29 13.44 3.74 3.76
CA VAL A 29 12.39 4.75 3.94
C VAL A 29 11.07 4.27 3.33
N THR A 30 11.12 3.69 2.13
CA THR A 30 9.92 3.16 1.47
C THR A 30 9.28 2.03 2.27
N PHE A 31 10.08 1.09 2.78
CA PHE A 31 9.62 0.00 3.65
C PHE A 31 8.93 0.55 4.91
N THR A 32 9.53 1.54 5.58
CA THR A 32 8.99 2.14 6.80
C THR A 32 7.65 2.82 6.54
N VAL A 33 7.55 3.65 5.50
CA VAL A 33 6.32 4.36 5.15
C VAL A 33 5.20 3.38 4.77
N PHE A 34 5.51 2.36 3.96
CA PHE A 34 4.51 1.36 3.57
C PHE A 34 4.04 0.52 4.74
N THR A 35 4.96 0.08 5.61
CA THR A 35 4.59 -0.67 6.82
C THR A 35 3.72 0.17 7.75
N ALA A 36 4.09 1.43 8.00
CA ALA A 36 3.29 2.34 8.82
C ALA A 36 1.90 2.58 8.20
N PHE A 37 1.83 2.75 6.88
CA PHE A 37 0.56 2.91 6.17
C PHE A 37 -0.33 1.67 6.29
N ILE A 38 0.22 0.46 6.16
CA ILE A 38 -0.53 -0.79 6.31
C ILE A 38 -1.10 -0.88 7.73
N VAL A 39 -0.27 -0.67 8.76
CA VAL A 39 -0.71 -0.70 10.16
C VAL A 39 -1.84 0.32 10.41
N TYR A 40 -1.66 1.55 9.92
CA TYR A 40 -2.67 2.60 10.06
C TYR A 40 -3.96 2.27 9.29
N ALA A 41 -3.86 1.79 8.05
CA ALA A 41 -5.02 1.44 7.24
C ALA A 41 -5.80 0.27 7.85
N THR A 42 -5.11 -0.75 8.37
CA THR A 42 -5.74 -1.85 9.09
C THR A 42 -6.47 -1.34 10.33
N TRP A 43 -5.82 -0.51 11.16
CA TRP A 43 -6.47 0.08 12.33
C TRP A 43 -7.71 0.90 11.94
N ARG A 44 -7.61 1.78 10.93
CA ARG A 44 -8.74 2.57 10.45
C ARG A 44 -9.85 1.72 9.84
N ALA A 45 -9.52 0.61 9.18
CA ALA A 45 -10.53 -0.29 8.62
C ALA A 45 -11.39 -0.93 9.71
N PHE A 46 -10.82 -1.26 10.88
CA PHE A 46 -11.55 -1.89 11.99
C PHE A 46 -12.09 -0.92 13.04
N SER A 47 -11.61 0.32 13.10
CA SER A 47 -11.99 1.29 14.14
C SER A 47 -13.48 1.62 14.19
N GLY A 48 -14.16 1.61 13.04
CA GLY A 48 -15.62 1.82 12.96
C GLY A 48 -16.11 3.15 13.53
N SER A 49 -15.25 4.14 13.75
CA SER A 49 -15.57 5.36 14.49
C SER A 49 -14.91 6.61 13.92
N ASN A 50 -15.49 7.77 14.23
CA ASN A 50 -15.00 9.10 13.81
C ASN A 50 -14.77 9.23 12.30
N TYR A 51 -15.63 8.63 11.48
CA TYR A 51 -15.53 8.63 10.02
C TYR A 51 -16.52 9.59 9.33
N TYR A 52 -17.47 10.15 10.08
CA TYR A 52 -18.52 11.03 9.58
C TYR A 52 -18.57 12.33 10.39
N SER A 53 -18.61 13.44 9.67
CA SER A 53 -18.87 14.78 10.18
C SER A 53 -19.67 15.50 9.13
N THR A 54 -20.98 15.69 9.34
CA THR A 54 -21.92 16.27 8.35
C THR A 54 -21.32 17.47 7.59
N PRO A 55 -21.25 17.45 6.24
CA PRO A 55 -21.61 16.41 5.26
C PRO A 55 -20.42 15.53 4.80
N TYR A 56 -19.28 15.58 5.47
CA TYR A 56 -18.05 14.92 5.09
C TYR A 56 -17.96 13.48 5.59
N LEU A 57 -17.63 12.58 4.67
CA LEU A 57 -17.30 11.19 4.95
C LEU A 57 -15.82 10.95 4.71
N SER A 58 -15.17 10.16 5.59
CA SER A 58 -13.78 9.81 5.38
C SER A 58 -13.62 8.90 4.14
N PRO A 59 -12.52 9.04 3.35
CA PRO A 59 -12.30 8.24 2.14
C PRO A 59 -12.26 6.72 2.36
N PHE A 60 -11.94 6.28 3.58
CA PHE A 60 -11.93 4.86 3.93
C PHE A 60 -13.32 4.25 4.04
N TYR A 61 -14.33 5.07 4.30
CA TYR A 61 -15.72 4.64 4.54
C TYR A 61 -16.66 5.06 3.40
N SER A 62 -16.14 5.75 2.37
CA SER A 62 -16.93 6.27 1.24
C SER A 62 -16.93 5.31 0.05
N PRO A 63 -18.08 5.00 -0.57
CA PRO A 63 -19.44 5.28 -0.10
C PRO A 63 -19.84 4.34 1.05
N CYS A 64 -20.67 4.82 1.97
CA CYS A 64 -21.31 3.94 2.94
C CYS A 64 -22.42 3.12 2.25
N LEU A 65 -22.24 1.79 2.19
CA LEU A 65 -23.17 0.86 1.54
C LEU A 65 -23.77 -0.19 2.49
N THR A 66 -23.45 -0.16 3.78
CA THR A 66 -23.93 -1.11 4.79
C THR A 66 -24.90 -0.43 5.77
N SER A 67 -25.66 -1.23 6.52
CA SER A 67 -26.59 -0.76 7.56
C SER A 67 -25.91 -0.20 8.80
N ASP A 68 -24.63 -0.52 9.01
CA ASP A 68 -23.88 -0.16 10.23
C ASP A 68 -23.35 1.29 10.23
N CYS A 69 -23.60 2.05 9.17
CA CYS A 69 -23.14 3.43 9.10
C CYS A 69 -24.07 4.40 9.85
N VAL A 70 -23.53 5.58 10.19
CA VAL A 70 -24.33 6.67 10.75
C VAL A 70 -25.50 7.01 9.82
N GLU A 71 -26.68 7.22 10.40
CA GLU A 71 -27.88 7.63 9.67
C GLU A 71 -27.62 8.92 8.87
N GLY A 72 -28.06 8.93 7.61
CA GLY A 72 -27.85 10.06 6.69
C GLY A 72 -26.45 10.13 6.05
N SER A 73 -25.54 9.19 6.35
CA SER A 73 -24.20 9.14 5.75
C SER A 73 -24.11 8.30 4.46
N SER A 74 -25.24 7.76 4.00
CA SER A 74 -25.32 6.91 2.80
C SER A 74 -25.85 7.71 1.61
N ASP A 75 -24.94 8.08 0.70
CA ASP A 75 -25.28 8.85 -0.51
C ASP A 75 -25.98 8.00 -1.59
N PHE A 76 -25.74 6.68 -1.60
CA PHE A 76 -26.21 5.75 -2.64
C PHE A 76 -27.13 4.64 -2.12
N GLY A 77 -27.59 4.73 -0.86
CA GLY A 77 -28.35 3.68 -0.19
C GLY A 77 -27.49 2.52 0.35
N GLN A 78 -28.15 1.52 0.94
CA GLN A 78 -27.51 0.41 1.66
C GLN A 78 -27.76 -0.97 1.02
N PRO A 79 -27.21 -1.25 -0.18
CA PRO A 79 -27.42 -2.53 -0.87
C PRO A 79 -26.77 -3.73 -0.15
N PHE A 80 -25.78 -3.49 0.72
CA PHE A 80 -25.08 -4.52 1.49
C PHE A 80 -25.53 -4.54 2.96
N SER A 81 -26.84 -4.56 3.20
CA SER A 81 -27.44 -4.59 4.55
C SER A 81 -27.17 -5.90 5.33
N PHE A 82 -26.79 -6.97 4.65
CA PHE A 82 -26.44 -8.25 5.29
C PHE A 82 -24.99 -8.31 5.80
N TRP A 83 -24.18 -7.30 5.48
CA TRP A 83 -22.75 -7.29 5.79
C TRP A 83 -22.48 -6.59 7.12
N GLN A 84 -22.14 -7.38 8.14
CA GLN A 84 -21.94 -6.95 9.55
C GLN A 84 -20.48 -6.56 9.86
N LEU A 85 -19.58 -6.70 8.89
CA LEU A 85 -18.19 -6.28 9.03
C LEU A 85 -18.06 -4.82 8.61
N SER A 86 -16.99 -4.15 9.07
CA SER A 86 -16.78 -2.73 8.80
C SER A 86 -17.01 -2.35 7.32
N PRO A 87 -17.84 -1.32 7.04
CA PRO A 87 -18.11 -0.88 5.66
C PRO A 87 -16.84 -0.52 4.89
N ALA A 88 -15.78 -0.09 5.59
CA ALA A 88 -14.51 0.26 5.00
C ALA A 88 -13.85 -0.89 4.24
N LEU A 89 -14.08 -2.15 4.64
CA LEU A 89 -13.47 -3.32 3.99
C LEU A 89 -13.96 -3.54 2.56
N ILE A 90 -15.23 -3.20 2.30
CA ILE A 90 -15.85 -3.36 0.97
C ILE A 90 -15.16 -2.46 -0.04
N ILE A 91 -14.92 -1.19 0.31
CA ILE A 91 -14.29 -0.26 -0.61
C ILE A 91 -12.77 -0.42 -0.64
N LEU A 92 -12.13 -0.77 0.48
CA LEU A 92 -10.67 -0.82 0.60
C LEU A 92 -10.01 -1.78 -0.40
N ILE A 93 -10.71 -2.83 -0.84
CA ILE A 93 -10.20 -3.78 -1.84
C ILE A 93 -9.86 -3.12 -3.18
N PHE A 94 -10.61 -2.10 -3.61
CA PHE A 94 -10.41 -1.45 -4.90
C PHE A 94 -9.13 -0.59 -4.95
N PRO A 95 -8.93 0.43 -4.09
CA PRO A 95 -7.70 1.21 -4.09
C PRO A 95 -6.50 0.36 -3.69
N LEU A 96 -6.67 -0.63 -2.82
CA LEU A 96 -5.59 -1.57 -2.49
C LEU A 96 -5.20 -2.42 -3.71
N GLY A 97 -6.17 -2.99 -4.42
CA GLY A 97 -5.94 -3.79 -5.63
C GLY A 97 -5.31 -2.97 -6.76
N PHE A 98 -5.76 -1.73 -6.97
CA PHE A 98 -5.14 -0.82 -7.93
C PHE A 98 -3.70 -0.49 -7.54
N ARG A 99 -3.44 -0.16 -6.26
CA ARG A 99 -2.06 0.09 -5.80
C ARG A 99 -1.19 -1.13 -6.00
N MET A 100 -1.65 -2.34 -5.64
CA MET A 100 -0.84 -3.56 -5.77
C MET A 100 -0.58 -3.97 -7.22
N SER A 101 -1.48 -3.64 -8.15
CA SER A 101 -1.30 -3.93 -9.59
C SER A 101 -0.48 -2.88 -10.33
N CYS A 102 -0.37 -1.65 -9.81
CA CYS A 102 0.39 -0.56 -10.43
C CYS A 102 1.88 -0.89 -10.58
N TYR A 103 2.43 -0.65 -11.78
CA TYR A 103 3.86 -0.86 -12.09
C TYR A 103 4.80 -0.16 -11.10
N TYR A 104 4.50 1.09 -10.75
CA TYR A 104 5.36 1.87 -9.86
C TYR A 104 5.34 1.33 -8.43
N TYR A 105 4.17 0.93 -7.94
CA TYR A 105 4.04 0.37 -6.59
C TYR A 105 4.70 -1.01 -6.51
N ARG A 106 4.49 -1.88 -7.51
CA ARG A 106 5.14 -3.19 -7.61
C ARG A 106 6.67 -3.05 -7.60
N LYS A 107 7.21 -2.10 -8.38
CA LYS A 107 8.65 -1.80 -8.40
C LYS A 107 9.16 -1.33 -7.03
N ALA A 108 8.43 -0.45 -6.36
CA ALA A 108 8.77 0.03 -5.02
C ALA A 108 8.73 -1.10 -3.99
N TYR A 109 7.71 -1.97 -4.04
CA TYR A 109 7.57 -3.14 -3.18
C TYR A 109 8.75 -4.11 -3.34
N TYR A 110 9.07 -4.54 -4.56
CA TYR A 110 10.19 -5.46 -4.77
C TYR A 110 11.52 -4.87 -4.29
N ARG A 111 11.76 -3.57 -4.53
CA ARG A 111 12.97 -2.91 -4.05
C ARG A 111 13.01 -2.65 -2.54
N SER A 112 11.89 -2.65 -1.83
CA SER A 112 11.89 -2.35 -0.39
C SER A 112 11.83 -3.60 0.47
N PHE A 113 11.15 -4.65 0.01
CA PHE A 113 10.97 -5.91 0.75
C PHE A 113 11.90 -7.03 0.29
N TRP A 114 12.38 -7.00 -0.97
CA TRP A 114 13.13 -8.10 -1.60
C TRP A 114 14.47 -7.66 -2.19
N LEU A 115 15.04 -6.59 -1.63
CA LEU A 115 16.26 -5.95 -2.11
C LEU A 115 17.49 -6.85 -2.09
#